data_AF-A0A941ZAJ5-F1
#
_entry.id   AF-A0A941ZAJ5-F1
#
_cell.length_a   1.000
_cell.length_b   1.000
_cell.length_c   1.000
_cell.angle_alpha   90.00
_cell.angle_beta   90.00
_cell.angle_gamma   90.00
#
_symmetry.space_group_name_H-M   'P 1'
#
loop_
_entity.id
_entity.type
_entity.pdbx_description
1 polymer ?
#
loop_
_entity_poly.entity_id
_entity_poly.type
_entity_poly.pdbx_seq_one_letter_code
_entity_poly.pdbx_strand_id
1 'polypeptide(L)'
;YPHEILHTWWGNSVFPDYEQGNWAEGLTAYLSDHLTAEQQGGGADYRQNALQKYTDYVSGGKDFPLTAFRSRHSSSSEAIGYGKSLMFFHMLRLELGDEVFIRGLQDFYRKNRFHYATFDDLRKSFEDVTGNNLRNRFEQWITKPGAPQLKIINVQAVAENDGYLLTASVEQAQGGQPYHFLLPVAVTMEGREQAYQTALVIDRERFEMKLALPARPVRIDFDPEFDVFRRLDRHEIPPALTQVLGARNLLFILPSSAEPHVIRAYRSFADALGSAGPDQVEIKLDNEISHLPSDRVICILDKSNRYSPQVMSALTKYGINLNPTSVRIGNTAIPFGNHSIVLTGRNPENQDMALLFITADSPEALKGLSRKLPHYHKYSYLAFRGDEPENIAKGRWPVTDSPMTVFLEDKRGIPLSVEMGKLNQRKPLAIAANSYDFYSEKVMETTRFLASDEPQGKSLGSKD
;
A
#
# COMPACT_ATOMS: atom_id res chain seq x y z
N TYR A 1 2.38 -16.17 14.08
CA TYR A 1 1.32 -15.36 13.45
C TYR A 1 0.78 -14.35 14.46
N PRO A 2 1.37 -13.15 14.56
CA PRO A 2 0.91 -12.13 15.51
C PRO A 2 -0.58 -11.77 15.35
N HIS A 3 -1.08 -11.77 14.11
CA HIS A 3 -2.50 -11.56 13.77
C HIS A 3 -3.43 -12.54 14.50
N GLU A 4 -3.24 -13.84 14.28
CA GLU A 4 -4.05 -14.90 14.89
C GLU A 4 -4.00 -14.91 16.41
N ILE A 5 -2.85 -14.55 17.00
CA ILE A 5 -2.71 -14.44 18.46
C ILE A 5 -3.58 -13.31 18.98
N LEU A 6 -3.63 -12.17 18.29
CA LEU A 6 -4.40 -11.02 18.73
C LEU A 6 -5.92 -11.26 18.65
N HIS A 7 -6.37 -12.19 17.80
CA HIS A 7 -7.76 -12.60 17.77
C HIS A 7 -8.26 -13.20 19.10
N THR A 8 -7.36 -13.64 19.98
CA THR A 8 -7.70 -14.03 21.37
C THR A 8 -8.49 -12.92 22.09
N TRP A 9 -8.16 -11.64 21.84
CA TRP A 9 -8.91 -10.50 22.38
C TRP A 9 -10.01 -10.04 21.42
N TRP A 10 -9.66 -9.87 20.13
CA TRP A 10 -10.52 -9.27 19.12
C TRP A 10 -11.07 -10.33 18.17
N GLY A 11 -12.31 -10.78 18.36
CA GLY A 11 -12.88 -11.88 17.57
C GLY A 11 -13.26 -13.09 18.42
N ASN A 12 -12.40 -13.48 19.37
CA ASN A 12 -12.60 -14.68 20.20
C ASN A 12 -12.95 -14.39 21.68
N SER A 13 -12.80 -13.14 22.13
CA SER A 13 -13.24 -12.70 23.47
C SER A 13 -14.30 -11.61 23.36
N VAL A 14 -14.02 -10.54 22.62
CA VAL A 14 -15.09 -9.63 22.16
C VAL A 14 -15.50 -10.08 20.76
N PHE A 15 -16.72 -10.55 20.61
CA PHE A 15 -17.22 -11.08 19.34
C PHE A 15 -17.67 -9.94 18.43
N PRO A 16 -17.33 -9.91 17.14
CA PRO A 16 -17.91 -8.95 16.22
C PRO A 16 -19.38 -9.30 15.97
N ASP A 17 -20.27 -8.31 16.09
CA ASP A 17 -21.60 -8.41 15.52
C ASP A 17 -21.48 -8.33 13.99
N TYR A 18 -21.46 -9.50 13.35
CA TYR A 18 -21.31 -9.59 11.92
C TYR A 18 -22.42 -8.87 11.17
N GLU A 19 -23.66 -8.76 11.68
CA GLU A 19 -24.74 -8.05 10.98
C GLU A 19 -24.46 -6.54 10.84
N GLN A 20 -23.63 -5.99 11.71
CA GLN A 20 -23.27 -4.57 11.75
C GLN A 20 -21.84 -4.27 11.32
N GLY A 21 -21.12 -5.29 10.83
CA GLY A 21 -19.78 -5.15 10.27
C GLY A 21 -18.68 -5.77 11.14
N ASN A 22 -17.78 -6.51 10.50
CA ASN A 22 -16.65 -7.14 11.18
C ASN A 22 -15.50 -6.13 11.39
N TRP A 23 -15.46 -5.49 12.56
CA TRP A 23 -14.40 -4.55 12.97
C TRP A 23 -13.09 -5.24 13.37
N ALA A 24 -13.13 -6.53 13.71
CA ALA A 24 -12.01 -7.24 14.31
C ALA A 24 -10.86 -7.43 13.32
N GLU A 25 -11.13 -7.74 12.05
CA GLU A 25 -10.09 -7.97 11.03
C GLU A 25 -9.19 -6.74 10.82
N GLY A 26 -9.81 -5.56 10.68
CA GLY A 26 -9.09 -4.31 10.49
C GLY A 26 -8.32 -3.87 11.73
N LEU A 27 -8.90 -4.05 12.91
CA LEU A 27 -8.23 -3.73 14.17
C LEU A 27 -7.04 -4.66 14.41
N THR A 28 -7.22 -5.96 14.19
CA THR A 28 -6.16 -6.94 14.33
C THR A 28 -5.04 -6.67 13.33
N ALA A 29 -5.34 -6.46 12.06
CA ALA A 29 -4.35 -6.10 11.05
C ALA A 29 -3.56 -4.83 11.42
N TYR A 30 -4.22 -3.84 12.05
CA TYR A 30 -3.56 -2.63 12.51
C TYR A 30 -2.59 -2.89 13.67
N LEU A 31 -3.05 -3.61 14.68
CA LEU A 31 -2.30 -3.87 15.91
C LEU A 31 -1.27 -5.01 15.78
N SER A 32 -1.32 -5.81 14.71
CA SER A 32 -0.35 -6.88 14.45
C SER A 32 0.55 -6.56 13.26
N ASP A 33 -0.01 -6.52 12.06
CA ASP A 33 0.75 -6.60 10.82
C ASP A 33 1.35 -5.23 10.49
N HIS A 34 0.53 -4.18 10.60
CA HIS A 34 1.00 -2.80 10.49
C HIS A 34 1.94 -2.44 11.64
N LEU A 35 1.60 -2.76 12.90
CA LEU A 35 2.46 -2.44 14.03
C LEU A 35 3.84 -3.12 13.93
N THR A 36 3.90 -4.37 13.48
CA THR A 36 5.19 -5.06 13.23
C THR A 36 6.00 -4.34 12.14
N ALA A 37 5.34 -3.92 11.06
CA ALA A 37 6.01 -3.13 10.02
C ALA A 37 6.47 -1.76 10.56
N GLU A 38 5.66 -1.08 11.36
CA GLU A 38 5.99 0.21 12.00
C GLU A 38 7.22 0.08 12.92
N GLN A 39 7.30 -0.98 13.72
CA GLN A 39 8.47 -1.29 14.56
C GLN A 39 9.76 -1.48 13.74
N GLN A 40 9.64 -1.92 12.49
CA GLN A 40 10.75 -2.13 11.56
C GLN A 40 11.02 -0.91 10.65
N GLY A 41 10.31 0.20 10.86
CA GLY A 41 10.40 1.41 10.03
C GLY A 41 9.61 1.35 8.71
N GLY A 42 8.86 0.28 8.46
CA GLY A 42 8.05 0.06 7.25
C GLY A 42 6.58 0.46 7.37
N GLY A 43 6.21 1.27 8.38
CA GLY A 43 4.82 1.66 8.65
C GLY A 43 4.17 2.44 7.50
N ALA A 44 4.88 3.42 6.93
CA ALA A 44 4.39 4.20 5.79
C ALA A 44 4.20 3.34 4.54
N ASP A 45 5.15 2.44 4.25
CA ASP A 45 5.04 1.48 3.15
C ASP A 45 3.81 0.58 3.31
N TYR A 46 3.53 0.11 4.52
CA TYR A 46 2.38 -0.74 4.79
C TYR A 46 1.06 0.01 4.50
N ARG A 47 0.95 1.27 4.95
CA ARG A 47 -0.21 2.12 4.68
C ARG A 47 -0.36 2.43 3.20
N GLN A 48 0.71 2.84 2.52
CA GLN A 48 0.70 3.05 1.07
C GLN A 48 0.19 1.80 0.32
N ASN A 49 0.64 0.61 0.71
CA ASN A 49 0.18 -0.65 0.11
C ASN A 49 -1.32 -0.89 0.36
N ALA A 50 -1.85 -0.55 1.54
CA ALA A 50 -3.29 -0.66 1.83
C ALA A 50 -4.10 0.30 0.94
N LEU A 51 -3.65 1.55 0.81
CA LEU A 51 -4.30 2.54 -0.06
C LEU A 51 -4.21 2.15 -1.54
N GLN A 52 -3.06 1.64 -1.99
CA GLN A 52 -2.87 1.11 -3.34
C GLN A 52 -3.86 -0.03 -3.64
N LYS A 53 -4.00 -1.02 -2.75
CA LYS A 53 -4.97 -2.11 -2.92
C LYS A 53 -6.40 -1.59 -3.06
N TYR A 54 -6.78 -0.58 -2.26
CA TYR A 54 -8.09 0.05 -2.38
C TYR A 54 -8.26 0.76 -3.72
N THR A 55 -7.26 1.55 -4.16
CA THR A 55 -7.28 2.20 -5.48
C THR A 55 -7.41 1.20 -6.63
N ASP A 56 -6.66 0.10 -6.58
CA ASP A 56 -6.57 -0.91 -7.64
C ASP A 56 -7.83 -1.79 -7.72
N TYR A 57 -8.30 -2.32 -6.59
CA TYR A 57 -9.34 -3.36 -6.57
C TYR A 57 -10.75 -2.85 -6.29
N VAL A 58 -10.90 -1.66 -5.69
CA VAL A 58 -12.20 -1.11 -5.32
C VAL A 58 -12.60 -0.07 -6.38
N SER A 59 -13.12 -0.55 -7.51
CA SER A 59 -13.64 0.29 -8.59
C SER A 59 -14.84 -0.38 -9.27
N GLY A 60 -15.58 0.35 -10.11
CA GLY A 60 -16.65 -0.24 -10.93
C GLY A 60 -17.81 -0.86 -10.13
N GLY A 61 -18.21 -0.20 -9.03
CA GLY A 61 -19.32 -0.68 -8.18
C GLY A 61 -18.94 -1.74 -7.15
N LYS A 62 -17.65 -2.12 -7.03
CA LYS A 62 -17.15 -3.08 -6.04
C LYS A 62 -16.98 -2.49 -4.62
N ASP A 63 -17.37 -1.24 -4.39
CA ASP A 63 -17.21 -0.53 -3.12
C ASP A 63 -18.43 -0.67 -2.20
N PHE A 64 -18.21 -0.78 -0.90
CA PHE A 64 -19.26 -0.95 0.10
C PHE A 64 -18.79 -0.43 1.48
N PRO A 65 -19.72 -0.04 2.38
CA PRO A 65 -19.37 0.46 3.72
C PRO A 65 -18.83 -0.66 4.61
N LEU A 66 -18.02 -0.32 5.62
CA LEU A 66 -17.48 -1.31 6.57
C LEU A 66 -18.57 -2.01 7.37
N THR A 67 -19.74 -1.38 7.56
CA THR A 67 -20.91 -2.02 8.17
C THR A 67 -21.47 -3.20 7.36
N ALA A 68 -21.14 -3.31 6.08
CA ALA A 68 -21.51 -4.45 5.22
C ALA A 68 -20.42 -5.53 5.13
N PHE A 69 -19.23 -5.29 5.69
CA PHE A 69 -18.15 -6.28 5.68
C PHE A 69 -18.45 -7.44 6.64
N ARG A 70 -18.29 -8.68 6.17
CA ARG A 70 -18.48 -9.90 6.98
C ARG A 70 -17.19 -10.68 7.07
N SER A 71 -16.66 -11.03 5.90
CA SER A 71 -15.42 -11.77 5.72
C SER A 71 -14.81 -11.44 4.36
N ARG A 72 -13.54 -11.79 4.18
CA ARG A 72 -12.86 -11.69 2.89
C ARG A 72 -13.33 -12.78 1.94
N HIS A 73 -13.77 -12.38 0.75
CA HIS A 73 -14.10 -13.28 -0.36
C HIS A 73 -13.50 -12.86 -1.71
N SER A 74 -12.85 -11.70 -1.76
CA SER A 74 -12.24 -11.10 -2.96
C SER A 74 -11.18 -10.07 -2.58
N SER A 75 -10.34 -9.66 -3.53
CA SER A 75 -9.36 -8.57 -3.33
C SER A 75 -10.01 -7.23 -2.96
N SER A 76 -11.20 -6.94 -3.48
CA SER A 76 -11.95 -5.73 -3.11
C SER A 76 -12.44 -5.79 -1.65
N SER A 77 -13.00 -6.94 -1.22
CA SER A 77 -13.44 -7.11 0.16
C SER A 77 -12.28 -7.08 1.16
N GLU A 78 -11.10 -7.59 0.78
CA GLU A 78 -9.88 -7.48 1.59
C GLU A 78 -9.45 -6.01 1.72
N ALA A 79 -9.39 -5.28 0.61
CA ALA A 79 -8.99 -3.88 0.60
C ALA A 79 -9.93 -2.98 1.44
N ILE A 80 -11.21 -3.32 1.50
CA ILE A 80 -12.19 -2.62 2.33
C ILE A 80 -12.09 -3.09 3.78
N GLY A 81 -12.39 -4.36 4.05
CA GLY A 81 -12.52 -4.90 5.41
C GLY A 81 -11.24 -4.83 6.23
N TYR A 82 -10.08 -5.08 5.61
CA TYR A 82 -8.78 -4.96 6.27
C TYR A 82 -8.19 -3.57 6.02
N GLY A 83 -8.05 -3.16 4.76
CA GLY A 83 -7.33 -1.93 4.39
C GLY A 83 -7.98 -0.64 4.90
N LYS A 84 -9.25 -0.39 4.53
CA LYS A 84 -10.00 0.81 4.97
C LYS A 84 -10.19 0.82 6.49
N SER A 85 -10.53 -0.32 7.10
CA SER A 85 -10.69 -0.39 8.55
C SER A 85 -9.38 -0.16 9.31
N LEU A 86 -8.26 -0.70 8.83
CA LEU A 86 -6.93 -0.45 9.41
C LEU A 86 -6.56 1.03 9.33
N MET A 87 -6.75 1.66 8.18
CA MET A 87 -6.49 3.08 8.00
C MET A 87 -7.40 3.96 8.86
N PHE A 88 -8.64 3.54 9.11
CA PHE A 88 -9.52 4.21 10.06
C PHE A 88 -8.94 4.21 11.49
N PHE A 89 -8.51 3.03 11.99
CA PHE A 89 -7.88 2.96 13.32
C PHE A 89 -6.57 3.75 13.38
N HIS A 90 -5.82 3.77 12.27
CA HIS A 90 -4.62 4.58 12.16
C HIS A 90 -4.90 6.08 12.30
N MET A 91 -5.86 6.61 11.53
CA MET A 91 -6.25 8.02 11.61
C MET A 91 -6.82 8.36 12.99
N LEU A 92 -7.61 7.46 13.60
CA LEU A 92 -8.16 7.66 14.95
C LEU A 92 -7.04 7.74 15.99
N ARG A 93 -6.01 6.89 15.90
CA ARG A 93 -4.82 6.96 16.77
C ARG A 93 -4.10 8.29 16.62
N LEU A 94 -3.91 8.78 15.38
CA LEU A 94 -3.25 10.07 15.15
C LEU A 94 -4.06 11.25 15.69
N GLU A 95 -5.39 11.24 15.54
CA GLU A 95 -6.28 12.30 16.04
C GLU A 95 -6.34 12.33 17.57
N LEU A 96 -6.38 11.16 18.23
CA LEU A 96 -6.55 11.05 19.68
C LEU A 96 -5.22 11.02 20.46
N GLY A 97 -4.14 10.60 19.83
CA GLY A 97 -2.86 10.28 20.47
C GLY A 97 -2.83 8.89 21.10
N ASP A 98 -1.62 8.34 21.24
CA ASP A 98 -1.38 6.94 21.62
C ASP A 98 -2.01 6.55 22.97
N GLU A 99 -1.89 7.40 24.00
CA GLU A 99 -2.40 7.10 25.34
C GLU A 99 -3.93 6.97 25.35
N VAL A 100 -4.62 7.91 24.71
CA VAL A 100 -6.08 7.90 24.58
C VAL A 100 -6.52 6.72 23.73
N PHE A 101 -5.80 6.45 22.64
CA PHE A 101 -6.10 5.33 21.75
C PHE A 101 -6.05 4.00 22.51
N ILE A 102 -4.99 3.76 23.28
CA ILE A 102 -4.82 2.56 24.10
C ILE A 102 -5.92 2.45 25.16
N ARG A 103 -6.22 3.55 25.87
CA ARG A 103 -7.28 3.56 26.89
C ARG A 103 -8.66 3.26 26.30
N GLY A 104 -8.97 3.79 25.12
CA GLY A 104 -10.22 3.50 24.41
C GLY A 104 -10.37 2.02 24.07
N LEU A 105 -9.31 1.38 23.56
CA LEU A 105 -9.32 -0.07 23.31
C LEU A 105 -9.45 -0.90 24.59
N GLN A 106 -8.79 -0.50 25.67
CA GLN A 106 -8.91 -1.18 26.96
C GLN A 106 -10.32 -1.07 27.54
N ASP A 107 -10.95 0.10 27.45
CA ASP A 107 -12.33 0.31 27.87
C ASP A 107 -13.30 -0.54 27.05
N PHE A 108 -13.14 -0.53 25.72
CA PHE A 108 -13.93 -1.36 24.81
C PHE A 108 -13.84 -2.86 25.16
N TYR A 109 -12.63 -3.37 25.39
CA TYR A 109 -12.43 -4.76 25.79
C TYR A 109 -13.12 -5.08 27.13
N ARG A 110 -12.95 -4.23 28.16
CA ARG A 110 -13.52 -4.47 29.49
C ARG A 110 -15.04 -4.50 29.46
N LYS A 111 -15.68 -3.61 28.69
CA LYS A 111 -17.13 -3.49 28.57
C LYS A 111 -17.75 -4.64 27.78
N ASN A 112 -17.06 -5.12 26.73
CA ASN A 112 -17.66 -6.02 25.75
C ASN A 112 -17.08 -7.45 25.78
N ARG A 113 -16.19 -7.79 26.71
CA ARG A 113 -15.68 -9.15 26.84
C ARG A 113 -16.85 -10.15 26.95
N PHE A 114 -16.77 -11.22 26.18
CA PHE A 114 -17.78 -12.28 26.06
C PHE A 114 -19.14 -11.84 25.51
N HIS A 115 -19.19 -10.70 24.82
CA HIS A 115 -20.40 -10.18 24.16
C HIS A 115 -20.12 -9.88 22.69
N TYR A 116 -21.20 -9.83 21.90
CA TYR A 116 -21.16 -9.28 20.55
C TYR A 116 -21.12 -7.76 20.60
N ALA A 117 -20.23 -7.16 19.83
CA ALA A 117 -19.99 -5.72 19.80
C ALA A 117 -19.91 -5.19 18.38
N THR A 118 -20.30 -3.93 18.23
CA THR A 118 -20.38 -3.22 16.96
C THR A 118 -19.29 -2.14 16.84
N PHE A 119 -19.16 -1.53 15.66
CA PHE A 119 -18.38 -0.29 15.51
C PHE A 119 -18.93 0.86 16.38
N ASP A 120 -20.23 0.86 16.72
CA ASP A 120 -20.82 1.87 17.59
C ASP A 120 -20.40 1.69 19.05
N ASP A 121 -20.18 0.46 19.51
CA ASP A 121 -19.69 0.18 20.86
C ASP A 121 -18.20 0.53 21.00
N LEU A 122 -17.42 0.32 19.94
CA LEU A 122 -16.08 0.89 19.81
C LEU A 122 -16.14 2.42 19.95
N ARG A 123 -16.98 3.09 19.15
CA ARG A 123 -17.16 4.55 19.20
C ARG A 123 -17.46 5.02 20.63
N LYS A 124 -18.49 4.47 21.28
CA LYS A 124 -18.88 4.82 22.65
C LYS A 124 -17.72 4.68 23.63
N SER A 125 -16.92 3.62 23.52
CA SER A 125 -15.75 3.42 24.39
C SER A 125 -14.69 4.51 24.21
N PHE A 126 -14.43 4.96 22.98
CA PHE A 126 -13.55 6.11 22.73
C PHE A 126 -14.17 7.44 23.21
N GLU A 127 -15.48 7.64 23.04
CA GLU A 127 -16.18 8.82 23.55
C GLU A 127 -16.15 8.89 25.08
N ASP A 128 -16.34 7.77 25.77
CA ASP A 128 -16.30 7.69 27.23
C ASP A 128 -14.91 8.03 27.80
N VAL A 129 -13.84 7.67 27.07
CA VAL A 129 -12.46 8.00 27.46
C VAL A 129 -12.10 9.45 27.15
N THR A 130 -12.61 10.00 26.05
CA THR A 130 -12.23 11.34 25.55
C THR A 130 -13.13 12.46 26.04
N GLY A 131 -14.39 12.17 26.36
CA GLY A 131 -15.46 13.16 26.55
C GLY A 131 -15.90 13.86 25.26
N ASN A 132 -15.35 13.49 24.10
CA ASN A 132 -15.63 14.12 22.81
C ASN A 132 -16.68 13.32 22.03
N ASN A 133 -17.47 13.99 21.20
CA ASN A 133 -18.37 13.33 20.26
C ASN A 133 -17.60 12.92 19.00
N LEU A 134 -17.57 11.61 18.72
CA LEU A 134 -16.88 11.00 17.58
C LEU A 134 -17.86 10.47 16.51
N ARG A 135 -19.17 10.72 16.67
CA ARG A 135 -20.21 10.21 15.75
C ARG A 135 -19.93 10.54 14.30
N ASN A 136 -19.70 11.81 13.96
CA ASN A 136 -19.46 12.21 12.56
C ASN A 136 -18.20 11.56 11.97
N ARG A 137 -17.17 11.30 12.80
CA ARG A 137 -15.93 10.63 12.40
C ARG A 137 -16.18 9.16 12.06
N PHE A 138 -16.91 8.45 12.92
CA PHE A 138 -17.27 7.05 12.67
C PHE A 138 -18.25 6.94 11.49
N GLU A 139 -19.27 7.80 11.42
CA GLU A 139 -20.26 7.76 10.34
C GLU A 139 -19.61 7.89 8.96
N GLN A 140 -18.72 8.88 8.75
CA GLN A 140 -18.12 9.09 7.42
C GLN A 140 -17.25 7.90 6.97
N TRP A 141 -16.51 7.27 7.89
CA TRP A 141 -15.52 6.26 7.53
C TRP A 141 -16.08 4.83 7.59
N ILE A 142 -17.02 4.56 8.48
CA ILE A 142 -17.55 3.21 8.72
C ILE A 142 -18.82 2.96 7.90
N THR A 143 -19.73 3.92 7.85
CA THR A 143 -21.08 3.71 7.31
C THR A 143 -21.23 4.08 5.83
N LYS A 144 -20.25 4.80 5.26
CA LYS A 144 -20.27 5.25 3.87
C LYS A 144 -19.19 4.55 3.03
N PRO A 145 -19.52 4.13 1.79
CA PRO A 145 -18.50 3.75 0.81
C PRO A 145 -17.72 4.98 0.34
N GLY A 146 -16.62 4.76 -0.37
CA GLY A 146 -15.78 5.81 -0.94
C GLY A 146 -14.57 6.19 -0.08
N ALA A 147 -13.74 7.04 -0.70
CA ALA A 147 -12.56 7.68 -0.14
C ALA A 147 -12.36 9.04 -0.84
N PRO A 148 -11.79 10.05 -0.15
CA PRO A 148 -11.46 11.32 -0.77
C PRO A 148 -10.41 11.17 -1.87
N GLN A 149 -10.49 12.04 -2.88
CA GLN A 149 -9.50 12.23 -3.94
C GLN A 149 -9.00 13.67 -3.84
N LEU A 150 -7.71 13.86 -3.62
CA LEU A 150 -7.16 15.18 -3.34
C LEU A 150 -6.44 15.74 -4.57
N LYS A 151 -6.58 17.06 -4.77
CA LYS A 151 -5.82 17.83 -5.73
C LYS A 151 -5.16 19.00 -5.01
N ILE A 152 -3.88 19.20 -5.28
CA ILE A 152 -3.11 20.33 -4.78
C ILE A 152 -2.96 21.35 -5.91
N ILE A 153 -3.40 22.58 -5.69
CA ILE A 153 -3.35 23.65 -6.68
C ILE A 153 -2.85 24.95 -6.05
N ASN A 154 -2.49 25.92 -6.90
CA ASN A 154 -2.12 27.29 -6.52
C ASN A 154 -1.01 27.36 -5.46
N VAL A 155 -0.03 26.44 -5.50
CA VAL A 155 1.08 26.46 -4.55
C VAL A 155 2.03 27.60 -4.90
N GLN A 156 2.19 28.55 -3.99
CA GLN A 156 3.04 29.72 -4.19
C GLN A 156 3.71 30.13 -2.89
N ALA A 157 4.96 30.55 -2.98
CA ALA A 157 5.71 31.11 -1.86
C ALA A 157 6.14 32.53 -2.18
N VAL A 158 5.80 33.47 -1.31
CA VAL A 158 6.17 34.88 -1.44
C VAL A 158 7.00 35.28 -0.22
N ALA A 159 8.07 36.06 -0.42
CA ALA A 159 8.82 36.62 0.69
C ALA A 159 7.95 37.63 1.45
N GLU A 160 7.87 37.50 2.78
CA GLU A 160 7.08 38.38 3.65
C GLU A 160 7.88 38.67 4.92
N ASN A 161 8.17 39.95 5.18
CA ASN A 161 9.07 40.40 6.25
C ASN A 161 10.43 39.67 6.19
N ASP A 162 10.90 39.12 7.32
CA ASP A 162 12.13 38.31 7.43
C ASP A 162 11.90 36.82 7.09
N GLY A 163 10.76 36.46 6.50
CA GLY A 163 10.37 35.08 6.22
C GLY A 163 9.65 34.90 4.89
N TYR A 164 8.84 33.86 4.80
CA TYR A 164 8.07 33.51 3.61
C TYR A 164 6.64 33.12 3.99
N LEU A 165 5.68 33.56 3.18
CA LEU A 165 4.31 33.08 3.22
C LEU A 165 4.12 32.03 2.13
N LEU A 166 3.88 30.79 2.54
CA LEU A 166 3.52 29.69 1.66
C LEU A 166 2.00 29.56 1.62
N THR A 167 1.44 29.55 0.42
CA THR A 167 0.01 29.36 0.16
C THR A 167 -0.21 28.17 -0.77
N ALA A 168 -1.32 27.46 -0.59
CA ALA A 168 -1.77 26.37 -1.45
C ALA A 168 -3.28 26.16 -1.26
N SER A 169 -3.96 25.61 -2.26
CA SER A 169 -5.33 25.13 -2.11
C SER A 169 -5.37 23.61 -2.19
N VAL A 170 -6.06 22.98 -1.24
CA VAL A 170 -6.37 21.55 -1.24
C VAL A 170 -7.82 21.38 -1.68
N GLU A 171 -8.05 20.70 -2.79
CA GLU A 171 -9.38 20.42 -3.32
C GLU A 171 -9.72 18.94 -3.20
N GLN A 172 -10.94 18.65 -2.77
CA GLN A 172 -11.54 17.33 -2.77
C GLN A 172 -12.30 17.12 -4.08
N ALA A 173 -11.72 16.32 -4.98
CA ALA A 173 -12.22 16.14 -6.35
C ALA A 173 -13.29 15.06 -6.50
N GLN A 174 -13.57 14.29 -5.44
CA GLN A 174 -14.65 13.31 -5.46
C GLN A 174 -16.02 14.00 -5.40
N GLY A 175 -17.01 13.45 -6.11
CA GLY A 175 -18.40 13.91 -5.97
C GLY A 175 -19.00 13.55 -4.59
N GLY A 176 -19.99 14.34 -4.15
CA GLY A 176 -20.71 14.12 -2.89
C GLY A 176 -20.29 15.08 -1.79
N GLN A 177 -20.54 14.69 -0.53
CA GLN A 177 -20.19 15.52 0.63
C GLN A 177 -18.66 15.49 0.88
N PRO A 178 -18.03 16.63 1.19
CA PRO A 178 -16.62 16.67 1.57
C PRO A 178 -16.32 15.79 2.80
N TYR A 179 -15.15 15.14 2.80
CA TYR A 179 -14.65 14.41 3.96
C TYR A 179 -13.97 15.37 4.94
N HIS A 180 -14.01 15.01 6.22
CA HIS A 180 -13.41 15.79 7.29
C HIS A 180 -12.25 15.00 7.91
N PHE A 181 -11.02 15.49 7.80
CA PHE A 181 -9.81 14.77 8.26
C PHE A 181 -8.64 15.71 8.50
N LEU A 182 -7.65 15.21 9.26
CA LEU A 182 -6.35 15.87 9.41
C LEU A 182 -5.44 15.45 8.24
N LEU A 183 -4.92 16.42 7.49
CA LEU A 183 -3.98 16.20 6.40
C LEU A 183 -2.57 16.61 6.85
N PRO A 184 -1.65 15.66 7.09
CA PRO A 184 -0.27 15.98 7.40
C PRO A 184 0.40 16.72 6.25
N VAL A 185 1.24 17.70 6.56
CA VAL A 185 2.00 18.49 5.60
C VAL A 185 3.44 18.62 6.09
N ALA A 186 4.39 18.39 5.18
CA ALA A 186 5.81 18.62 5.41
C ALA A 186 6.35 19.67 4.42
N VAL A 187 7.09 20.65 4.92
CA VAL A 187 7.71 21.69 4.10
C VAL A 187 9.22 21.63 4.26
N THR A 188 9.91 21.36 3.15
CA THR A 188 11.37 21.41 3.07
C THR A 188 11.80 22.84 2.76
N MET A 189 12.74 23.36 3.54
CA MET A 189 13.23 24.73 3.43
C MET A 189 14.73 24.76 3.08
N GLU A 190 15.12 25.79 2.33
CA GLU A 190 16.51 26.01 1.92
C GLU A 190 17.43 26.11 3.15
N GLY A 191 18.55 25.38 3.10
CA GLY A 191 19.55 25.36 4.18
C GLY A 191 19.11 24.65 5.47
N ARG A 192 17.99 23.92 5.47
CA ARG A 192 17.50 23.17 6.64
C ARG A 192 17.41 21.68 6.34
N GLU A 193 17.95 20.88 7.25
CA GLU A 193 17.93 19.41 7.14
C GLU A 193 16.58 18.80 7.54
N GLN A 194 15.94 19.34 8.58
CA GLN A 194 14.63 18.89 9.05
C GLN A 194 13.50 19.62 8.32
N ALA A 195 12.47 18.89 7.90
CA ALA A 195 11.26 19.48 7.36
C ALA A 195 10.41 20.13 8.47
N TYR A 196 9.76 21.24 8.15
CA TYR A 196 8.69 21.78 9.00
C TYR A 196 7.44 20.91 8.82
N GLN A 197 6.87 20.39 9.90
CA GLN A 197 5.67 19.53 9.84
C GLN A 197 4.49 20.18 10.56
N THR A 198 3.31 20.07 9.95
CA THR A 198 2.02 20.51 10.53
C THR A 198 0.89 19.62 10.00
N ALA A 199 -0.34 19.81 10.48
CA ALA A 199 -1.52 19.14 9.94
C ALA A 199 -2.63 20.17 9.64
N LEU A 200 -3.24 20.05 8.47
CA LEU A 200 -4.38 20.87 8.07
C LEU A 200 -5.69 20.19 8.46
N VAL A 201 -6.62 20.93 9.04
CA VAL A 201 -7.98 20.44 9.29
C VAL A 201 -8.81 20.65 8.04
N ILE A 202 -8.92 19.60 7.22
CA ILE A 202 -9.75 19.64 6.01
C ILE A 202 -11.20 19.39 6.43
N ASP A 203 -12.08 20.35 6.17
CA ASP A 203 -13.49 20.34 6.61
C ASP A 203 -14.46 20.83 5.51
N ARG A 204 -13.96 21.00 4.28
CA ARG A 204 -14.69 21.57 3.14
C ARG A 204 -14.11 21.06 1.83
N GLU A 205 -14.83 21.29 0.74
CA GLU A 205 -14.43 20.85 -0.60
C GLU A 205 -13.12 21.49 -1.04
N ARG A 206 -12.96 22.80 -0.84
CA ARG A 206 -11.74 23.55 -1.14
C ARG A 206 -11.21 24.27 0.10
N PHE A 207 -10.04 23.88 0.57
CA PHE A 207 -9.37 24.44 1.74
C PHE A 207 -8.16 25.27 1.30
N GLU A 208 -8.08 26.52 1.75
CA GLU A 208 -6.95 27.41 1.47
C GLU A 208 -5.96 27.39 2.65
N MET A 209 -4.76 26.90 2.39
CA MET A 209 -3.66 26.85 3.34
C MET A 209 -2.83 28.13 3.30
N LYS A 210 -2.42 28.62 4.47
CA LYS A 210 -1.41 29.67 4.63
C LYS A 210 -0.45 29.28 5.74
N LEU A 211 0.85 29.26 5.46
CA LEU A 211 1.90 28.94 6.41
C LEU A 211 2.97 30.03 6.38
N ALA A 212 3.22 30.65 7.53
CA ALA A 212 4.37 31.54 7.73
C ALA A 212 5.61 30.70 8.06
N LEU A 213 6.68 30.89 7.30
CA LEU A 213 7.88 30.08 7.35
C LEU A 213 9.13 30.95 7.57
N PRO A 214 10.09 30.49 8.39
CA PRO A 214 11.30 31.25 8.73
C PRO A 214 12.40 31.19 7.67
N ALA A 215 12.20 30.44 6.59
CA ALA A 215 13.15 30.28 5.49
C ALA A 215 12.41 29.94 4.20
N ARG A 216 13.09 30.06 3.06
CA ARG A 216 12.50 29.83 1.74
C ARG A 216 12.03 28.38 1.60
N PRO A 217 10.74 28.10 1.38
CA PRO A 217 10.29 26.76 1.05
C PRO A 217 10.76 26.39 -0.36
N VAL A 218 11.26 25.16 -0.51
CA VAL A 218 11.73 24.62 -1.80
C VAL A 218 10.92 23.41 -2.25
N ARG A 219 10.22 22.77 -1.32
CA ARG A 219 9.35 21.62 -1.58
C ARG A 219 8.30 21.53 -0.48
N ILE A 220 7.07 21.17 -0.86
CA ILE A 220 5.99 20.83 0.06
C ILE A 220 5.44 19.44 -0.30
N ASP A 221 5.20 18.63 0.71
CA ASP A 221 4.63 17.29 0.59
C ASP A 221 3.36 17.21 1.46
N PHE A 222 2.26 16.79 0.85
CA PHE A 222 0.98 16.54 1.51
C PHE A 222 0.84 15.04 1.75
N ASP A 223 0.50 14.65 2.97
CA ASP A 223 0.39 13.25 3.41
C ASP A 223 1.65 12.39 3.10
N PRO A 224 2.88 12.86 3.43
CA PRO A 224 4.13 12.20 3.00
C PRO A 224 4.32 10.79 3.56
N GLU A 225 3.63 10.44 4.64
CA GLU A 225 3.69 9.12 5.27
C GLU A 225 2.42 8.28 5.04
N PHE A 226 1.54 8.69 4.13
CA PHE A 226 0.28 7.99 3.79
C PHE A 226 -0.59 7.71 5.02
N ASP A 227 -0.82 8.73 5.84
CA ASP A 227 -1.60 8.66 7.08
C ASP A 227 -3.10 8.77 6.83
N VAL A 228 -3.51 9.39 5.72
CA VAL A 228 -4.93 9.62 5.40
C VAL A 228 -5.49 8.48 4.55
N PHE A 229 -6.65 7.93 4.94
CA PHE A 229 -7.41 7.06 4.03
C PHE A 229 -7.96 7.86 2.86
N ARG A 230 -7.31 7.75 1.71
CA ARG A 230 -7.70 8.40 0.46
C ARG A 230 -7.45 7.47 -0.72
N ARG A 231 -8.11 7.76 -1.85
CA ARG A 231 -7.75 7.13 -3.10
C ARG A 231 -6.48 7.78 -3.62
N LEU A 232 -5.40 7.00 -3.70
CA LEU A 232 -4.13 7.48 -4.25
C LEU A 232 -4.29 7.81 -5.73
N ASP A 233 -3.66 8.90 -6.16
CA ASP A 233 -3.46 9.14 -7.58
C ASP A 233 -2.53 8.06 -8.15
N ARG A 234 -2.70 7.75 -9.44
CA ARG A 234 -1.91 6.73 -10.11
C ARG A 234 -0.42 7.03 -10.01
N HIS A 235 0.00 8.29 -10.06
CA HIS A 235 1.40 8.70 -10.02
C HIS A 235 2.06 8.44 -8.65
N GLU A 236 1.28 8.43 -7.57
CA GLU A 236 1.75 8.13 -6.20
C GLU A 236 1.98 6.64 -5.94
N ILE A 237 1.51 5.80 -6.86
CA ILE A 237 1.65 4.36 -6.79
C ILE A 237 2.74 3.96 -7.79
N PRO A 238 3.90 3.43 -7.36
CA PRO A 238 4.85 2.90 -8.32
C PRO A 238 4.16 1.80 -9.12
N PRO A 239 4.40 1.67 -10.45
CA PRO A 239 3.79 0.60 -11.20
C PRO A 239 4.16 -0.72 -10.54
N ALA A 240 3.18 -1.62 -10.43
CA ALA A 240 3.28 -2.83 -9.64
C ALA A 240 2.42 -3.92 -10.26
N LEU A 241 2.70 -5.17 -9.90
CA LEU A 241 1.96 -6.32 -10.44
C LEU A 241 0.46 -6.27 -10.13
N THR A 242 0.03 -5.65 -9.02
CA THR A 242 -1.41 -5.48 -8.72
C THR A 242 -2.19 -4.79 -9.84
N GLN A 243 -1.58 -3.81 -10.50
CA GLN A 243 -2.25 -3.06 -11.57
C GLN A 243 -2.52 -3.94 -12.79
N VAL A 244 -1.65 -4.92 -13.03
CA VAL A 244 -1.78 -5.87 -14.14
C VAL A 244 -2.76 -6.99 -13.79
N LEU A 245 -2.66 -7.52 -12.57
CA LEU A 245 -3.53 -8.60 -12.08
C LEU A 245 -4.97 -8.12 -11.82
N GLY A 246 -5.17 -6.83 -11.50
CA GLY A 246 -6.48 -6.21 -11.33
C GLY A 246 -7.01 -5.48 -12.57
N ALA A 247 -6.37 -5.65 -13.73
CA ALA A 247 -6.73 -4.93 -14.94
C ALA A 247 -8.12 -5.33 -15.46
N ARG A 248 -8.92 -4.35 -15.91
CA ARG A 248 -10.17 -4.65 -16.62
C ARG A 248 -9.91 -5.29 -17.97
N ASN A 249 -9.00 -4.69 -18.74
CA ASN A 249 -8.59 -5.15 -20.06
C ASN A 249 -7.08 -5.35 -20.06
N LEU A 250 -6.63 -6.58 -20.28
CA LEU A 250 -5.22 -6.95 -20.37
C LEU A 250 -4.91 -7.50 -21.77
N LEU A 251 -3.91 -6.92 -22.44
CA LEU A 251 -3.40 -7.43 -23.71
C LEU A 251 -2.00 -8.04 -23.51
N PHE A 252 -1.86 -9.33 -23.77
CA PHE A 252 -0.56 -9.98 -23.93
C PHE A 252 -0.07 -9.82 -25.37
N ILE A 253 1.19 -9.41 -25.52
CA ILE A 253 1.87 -9.28 -26.82
C ILE A 253 3.07 -10.23 -26.82
N LEU A 254 3.02 -11.22 -27.70
CA LEU A 254 4.00 -12.29 -27.84
C LEU A 254 4.98 -11.99 -28.98
N PRO A 255 6.23 -12.45 -28.90
CA PRO A 255 7.23 -12.24 -29.94
C PRO A 255 6.93 -13.14 -31.15
N SER A 256 6.55 -12.56 -32.29
CA SER A 256 6.26 -13.34 -33.51
C SER A 256 7.49 -14.02 -34.11
N SER A 257 8.70 -13.55 -33.76
CA SER A 257 9.98 -14.09 -34.22
C SER A 257 10.44 -15.34 -33.44
N ALA A 258 9.75 -15.70 -32.36
CA ALA A 258 10.12 -16.84 -31.54
C ALA A 258 9.71 -18.19 -32.18
N GLU A 259 10.43 -19.24 -31.80
CA GLU A 259 10.12 -20.60 -32.25
C GLU A 259 8.69 -21.03 -31.85
N PRO A 260 7.98 -21.84 -32.67
CA PRO A 260 6.59 -22.19 -32.42
C PRO A 260 6.32 -22.84 -31.05
N HIS A 261 7.28 -23.59 -30.51
CA HIS A 261 7.14 -24.19 -29.19
C HIS A 261 7.25 -23.17 -28.06
N VAL A 262 8.07 -22.13 -28.22
CA VAL A 262 8.19 -21.01 -27.28
C VAL A 262 6.93 -20.16 -27.28
N ILE A 263 6.37 -19.86 -28.46
CA ILE A 263 5.09 -19.14 -28.58
C ILE A 263 3.97 -19.90 -27.83
N ARG A 264 3.91 -21.23 -27.93
CA ARG A 264 2.94 -22.04 -27.17
C ARG A 264 3.12 -21.92 -25.65
N ALA A 265 4.36 -21.87 -25.18
CA ALA A 265 4.66 -21.68 -23.76
C ALA A 265 4.20 -20.30 -23.27
N TYR A 266 4.45 -19.24 -24.04
CA TYR A 266 3.95 -17.90 -23.72
C TYR A 266 2.42 -17.80 -23.72
N ARG A 267 1.73 -18.45 -24.66
CA ARG A 267 0.25 -18.51 -24.65
C ARG A 267 -0.26 -19.19 -23.38
N SER A 268 0.32 -20.34 -23.04
CA SER A 268 -0.04 -21.07 -21.81
C SER A 268 0.20 -20.24 -20.54
N PHE A 269 1.29 -19.46 -20.52
CA PHE A 269 1.59 -18.52 -19.43
C PHE A 269 0.55 -17.39 -19.35
N ALA A 270 0.20 -16.79 -20.49
CA ALA A 270 -0.80 -15.73 -20.57
C ALA A 270 -2.18 -16.20 -20.08
N ASP A 271 -2.61 -17.42 -20.46
CA ASP A 271 -3.87 -18.02 -20.00
C ASP A 271 -3.89 -18.24 -18.48
N ALA A 272 -2.78 -18.76 -17.93
CA ALA A 272 -2.65 -19.02 -16.49
C ALA A 272 -2.69 -17.71 -15.68
N LEU A 273 -1.98 -16.68 -16.13
CA LEU A 273 -1.96 -15.37 -15.47
C LEU A 273 -3.27 -14.61 -15.67
N GLY A 274 -3.90 -14.75 -16.84
CA GLY A 274 -5.20 -14.17 -17.15
C GLY A 274 -6.32 -14.72 -16.29
N SER A 275 -6.22 -15.98 -15.86
CA SER A 275 -7.17 -16.60 -14.94
C SER A 275 -7.03 -16.13 -13.48
N ALA A 276 -5.98 -15.37 -13.16
CA ALA A 276 -5.64 -15.00 -11.78
C ALA A 276 -6.25 -13.66 -11.32
N GLY A 277 -6.98 -12.93 -12.18
CA GLY A 277 -7.62 -11.68 -11.74
C GLY A 277 -8.24 -10.78 -12.81
N PRO A 278 -7.62 -10.54 -14.00
CA PRO A 278 -8.14 -9.59 -14.97
C PRO A 278 -9.56 -9.93 -15.47
N ASP A 279 -10.39 -8.92 -15.74
CA ASP A 279 -11.78 -9.15 -16.16
C ASP A 279 -11.84 -9.66 -17.63
N GLN A 280 -11.00 -9.11 -18.52
CA GLN A 280 -10.87 -9.50 -19.93
C GLN A 280 -9.39 -9.60 -20.36
N VAL A 281 -9.08 -10.65 -21.12
CA VAL A 281 -7.72 -10.95 -21.58
C VAL A 281 -7.71 -11.18 -23.09
N GLU A 282 -6.82 -10.49 -23.78
CA GLU A 282 -6.54 -10.63 -25.21
C GLU A 282 -5.08 -11.07 -25.41
N ILE A 283 -4.81 -11.93 -26.39
CA ILE A 283 -3.46 -12.41 -26.70
C ILE A 283 -3.18 -12.20 -28.18
N LYS A 284 -2.17 -11.39 -28.50
CA LYS A 284 -1.70 -11.12 -29.87
C LYS A 284 -0.20 -11.36 -30.03
N LEU A 285 0.22 -11.63 -31.25
CA LEU A 285 1.60 -11.51 -31.67
C LEU A 285 1.94 -10.05 -31.96
N ASP A 286 3.21 -9.68 -31.80
CA ASP A 286 3.72 -8.33 -32.03
C ASP A 286 3.62 -7.85 -33.50
N ASN A 287 3.37 -8.74 -34.45
CA ASN A 287 3.11 -8.40 -35.86
C ASN A 287 1.62 -8.23 -36.19
N GLU A 288 0.72 -8.58 -35.27
CA GLU A 288 -0.74 -8.40 -35.42
C GLU A 288 -1.22 -7.00 -35.00
N ILE A 289 -0.31 -6.19 -34.45
CA ILE A 289 -0.57 -4.81 -34.04
C ILE A 289 0.44 -3.86 -34.70
N SER A 290 0.01 -2.61 -34.93
CA SER A 290 0.86 -1.58 -35.54
C SER A 290 1.56 -0.70 -34.50
N HIS A 291 0.91 -0.47 -33.35
CA HIS A 291 1.40 0.34 -32.23
C HIS A 291 0.92 -0.26 -30.89
N LEU A 292 1.58 0.11 -29.79
CA LEU A 292 1.11 -0.25 -28.45
C LEU A 292 -0.16 0.54 -28.12
N PRO A 293 -1.28 -0.11 -27.75
CA PRO A 293 -2.48 0.61 -27.35
C PRO A 293 -2.27 1.39 -26.05
N SER A 294 -3.00 2.50 -25.86
CA SER A 294 -2.92 3.34 -24.66
C SER A 294 -4.19 3.31 -23.80
N ASP A 295 -5.17 2.50 -24.19
CA ASP A 295 -6.49 2.35 -23.56
C ASP A 295 -6.61 1.14 -22.62
N ARG A 296 -5.54 0.35 -22.48
CA ARG A 296 -5.53 -0.91 -21.73
C ARG A 296 -4.17 -1.21 -21.11
N VAL A 297 -4.16 -2.15 -20.16
CA VAL A 297 -2.92 -2.69 -19.61
C VAL A 297 -2.26 -3.62 -20.62
N ILE A 298 -0.94 -3.53 -20.76
CA ILE A 298 -0.17 -4.32 -21.71
C ILE A 298 0.83 -5.21 -20.99
N CYS A 299 0.94 -6.47 -21.41
CA CYS A 299 2.02 -7.36 -21.05
C CYS A 299 2.85 -7.75 -22.27
N ILE A 300 4.08 -7.27 -22.35
CA ILE A 300 5.08 -7.64 -23.35
C ILE A 300 5.82 -8.88 -22.87
N LEU A 301 5.73 -9.94 -23.66
CA LEU A 301 6.48 -11.18 -23.42
C LEU A 301 7.74 -11.19 -24.27
N ASP A 302 8.83 -11.42 -23.57
CA ASP A 302 10.21 -11.56 -24.00
C ASP A 302 10.95 -10.32 -24.50
N LYS A 303 12.28 -10.37 -24.36
CA LYS A 303 13.19 -9.35 -24.88
C LYS A 303 13.26 -9.32 -26.41
N SER A 304 12.93 -10.44 -27.08
CA SER A 304 12.89 -10.56 -28.55
C SER A 304 11.67 -9.89 -29.19
N ASN A 305 10.71 -9.43 -28.38
CA ASN A 305 9.52 -8.74 -28.85
C ASN A 305 9.85 -7.42 -29.55
N ARG A 306 9.17 -7.13 -30.67
CA ARG A 306 9.35 -5.89 -31.45
C ARG A 306 9.20 -4.62 -30.62
N TYR A 307 8.36 -4.62 -29.60
CA TYR A 307 8.09 -3.46 -28.74
C TYR A 307 9.00 -3.37 -27.51
N SER A 308 9.89 -4.35 -27.30
CA SER A 308 10.84 -4.37 -26.19
C SER A 308 11.65 -3.06 -26.06
N PRO A 309 12.19 -2.45 -27.15
CA PRO A 309 12.91 -1.17 -27.02
C PRO A 309 12.07 -0.02 -26.45
N GLN A 310 10.80 0.08 -26.85
CA GLN A 310 9.88 1.13 -26.40
C GLN A 310 9.58 0.96 -24.90
N VAL A 311 9.34 -0.27 -24.47
CA VAL A 311 9.15 -0.63 -23.06
C VAL A 311 10.38 -0.26 -22.24
N MET A 312 11.56 -0.58 -22.74
CA MET A 312 12.79 -0.31 -22.01
C MET A 312 13.09 1.16 -21.87
N SER A 313 12.83 1.95 -22.91
CA SER A 313 12.87 3.42 -22.81
C SER A 313 11.96 3.93 -21.68
N ALA A 314 10.72 3.42 -21.58
CA ALA A 314 9.79 3.79 -20.51
C ALA A 314 10.28 3.42 -19.09
N LEU A 315 11.13 2.39 -18.98
CA LEU A 315 11.67 1.90 -17.71
C LEU A 315 12.98 2.59 -17.28
N THR A 316 13.68 3.29 -18.20
CA THR A 316 14.94 4.01 -17.88
C THR A 316 14.78 5.04 -16.76
N LYS A 317 13.61 5.69 -16.65
CA LYS A 317 13.31 6.64 -15.57
C LYS A 317 13.35 6.02 -14.16
N TYR A 318 13.29 4.69 -14.06
CA TYR A 318 13.42 3.94 -12.81
C TYR A 318 14.85 3.43 -12.57
N GLY A 319 15.84 3.90 -13.35
CA GLY A 319 17.23 3.48 -13.23
C GLY A 319 17.52 2.09 -13.79
N ILE A 320 16.67 1.58 -14.68
CA ILE A 320 16.88 0.30 -15.37
C ILE A 320 17.68 0.54 -16.65
N ASN A 321 18.75 -0.22 -16.82
CA ASN A 321 19.51 -0.29 -18.06
C ASN A 321 19.53 -1.72 -18.58
N LEU A 322 19.22 -1.92 -19.87
CA LEU A 322 19.38 -3.21 -20.50
C LEU A 322 20.60 -3.26 -21.37
N ASN A 323 21.26 -4.41 -21.28
CA ASN A 323 22.25 -4.86 -22.23
C ASN A 323 21.72 -6.14 -22.90
N PRO A 324 22.29 -6.60 -24.02
CA PRO A 324 21.79 -7.80 -24.73
C PRO A 324 21.72 -9.08 -23.89
N THR A 325 22.57 -9.18 -22.86
CA THR A 325 22.75 -10.38 -22.03
C THR A 325 22.27 -10.22 -20.58
N SER A 326 21.92 -9.01 -20.14
CA SER A 326 21.51 -8.75 -18.76
C SER A 326 20.62 -7.51 -18.63
N VAL A 327 19.87 -7.46 -17.53
CA VAL A 327 19.23 -6.24 -17.04
C VAL A 327 20.00 -5.73 -15.82
N ARG A 328 20.22 -4.43 -15.75
CA ARG A 328 20.76 -3.77 -14.55
C ARG A 328 19.64 -3.02 -13.84
N ILE A 329 19.41 -3.35 -12.58
CA ILE A 329 18.46 -2.69 -11.70
C ILE A 329 19.25 -2.05 -10.57
N GLY A 330 19.36 -0.72 -10.57
CA GLY A 330 20.27 0.01 -9.69
C GLY A 330 21.73 -0.43 -9.89
N ASN A 331 22.34 -0.96 -8.83
CA ASN A 331 23.73 -1.46 -8.87
C ASN A 331 23.84 -2.97 -9.18
N THR A 332 22.71 -3.67 -9.30
CA THR A 332 22.70 -5.13 -9.49
C THR A 332 22.48 -5.46 -10.96
N ALA A 333 23.42 -6.21 -11.56
CA ALA A 333 23.27 -6.77 -12.89
C ALA A 333 22.77 -8.21 -12.80
N ILE A 334 21.68 -8.52 -13.51
CA ILE A 334 21.03 -9.83 -13.52
C ILE A 334 21.09 -10.35 -14.96
N PRO A 335 21.84 -11.44 -15.23
CA PRO A 335 21.91 -12.01 -16.57
C PRO A 335 20.57 -12.61 -16.97
N PHE A 336 20.25 -12.60 -18.27
CA PHE A 336 19.04 -13.26 -18.77
C PHE A 336 19.17 -14.79 -18.70
N GLY A 337 20.38 -15.32 -18.93
CA GLY A 337 20.64 -16.75 -18.85
C GLY A 337 20.33 -17.31 -17.47
N ASN A 338 19.60 -18.42 -17.39
CA ASN A 338 19.10 -19.08 -16.19
C ASN A 338 18.19 -18.20 -15.29
N HIS A 339 17.62 -17.12 -15.82
CA HIS A 339 16.77 -16.22 -15.03
C HIS A 339 15.45 -15.90 -15.71
N SER A 340 14.46 -15.57 -14.87
CA SER A 340 13.22 -14.92 -15.28
C SER A 340 13.16 -13.54 -14.66
N ILE A 341 12.84 -12.53 -15.46
CA ILE A 341 12.78 -11.12 -15.04
C ILE A 341 11.38 -10.60 -15.32
N VAL A 342 10.82 -9.92 -14.34
CA VAL A 342 9.51 -9.27 -14.42
C VAL A 342 9.68 -7.82 -14.03
N LEU A 343 9.33 -6.91 -14.94
CA LEU A 343 9.43 -5.46 -14.73
C LEU A 343 8.09 -4.82 -15.03
N THR A 344 7.68 -3.90 -14.18
CA THR A 344 6.47 -3.10 -14.39
C THR A 344 6.85 -1.67 -14.76
N GLY A 345 6.05 -1.03 -15.58
CA GLY A 345 6.22 0.35 -16.01
C GLY A 345 4.87 1.00 -16.24
N ARG A 346 4.91 2.24 -16.72
CA ARG A 346 3.72 2.92 -17.22
C ARG A 346 3.75 2.94 -18.73
N ASN A 347 2.56 2.90 -19.33
CA ASN A 347 2.43 3.13 -20.75
C ASN A 347 2.92 4.56 -21.08
N PRO A 348 3.79 4.73 -22.09
CA PRO A 348 4.35 6.04 -22.45
C PRO A 348 3.32 7.07 -22.87
N GLU A 349 2.23 6.64 -23.51
CA GLU A 349 1.18 7.51 -24.03
C GLU A 349 0.06 7.77 -23.02
N ASN A 350 -0.09 6.87 -22.02
CA ASN A 350 -1.09 7.01 -20.96
C ASN A 350 -0.55 6.48 -19.63
N GLN A 351 -0.14 7.39 -18.74
CA GLN A 351 0.48 7.02 -17.47
C GLN A 351 -0.47 6.32 -16.47
N ASP A 352 -1.79 6.34 -16.74
CA ASP A 352 -2.77 5.58 -15.96
C ASP A 352 -2.77 4.08 -16.29
N MET A 353 -2.24 3.70 -17.45
CA MET A 353 -2.14 2.31 -17.89
C MET A 353 -0.80 1.70 -17.50
N ALA A 354 -0.86 0.52 -16.89
CA ALA A 354 0.33 -0.24 -16.54
C ALA A 354 0.90 -0.97 -17.76
N LEU A 355 2.22 -1.16 -17.73
CA LEU A 355 2.95 -1.98 -18.67
C LEU A 355 3.69 -3.07 -17.87
N LEU A 356 3.65 -4.31 -18.34
CA LEU A 356 4.38 -5.43 -17.80
C LEU A 356 5.37 -5.95 -18.86
N PHE A 357 6.60 -6.20 -18.45
CA PHE A 357 7.61 -6.86 -19.24
C PHE A 357 8.03 -8.14 -18.53
N ILE A 358 7.97 -9.27 -19.22
CA ILE A 358 8.40 -10.56 -18.69
C ILE A 358 9.32 -11.22 -19.69
N THR A 359 10.49 -11.66 -19.25
CA THR A 359 11.37 -12.54 -20.02
C THR A 359 11.81 -13.70 -19.15
N ALA A 360 12.02 -14.87 -19.74
CA ALA A 360 12.45 -16.08 -19.08
C ALA A 360 13.40 -16.82 -20.01
N ASP A 361 14.46 -17.40 -19.45
CA ASP A 361 15.46 -18.14 -20.23
C ASP A 361 14.92 -19.44 -20.83
N SER A 362 13.94 -20.07 -20.16
CA SER A 362 13.34 -21.34 -20.57
C SER A 362 11.80 -21.30 -20.55
N PRO A 363 11.13 -22.04 -21.43
CA PRO A 363 9.69 -22.31 -21.35
C PRO A 363 9.25 -22.90 -20.00
N GLU A 364 10.09 -23.73 -19.38
CA GLU A 364 9.84 -24.40 -18.11
C GLU A 364 9.70 -23.39 -16.96
N ALA A 365 10.57 -22.37 -16.92
CA ALA A 365 10.54 -21.31 -15.92
C ALA A 365 9.22 -20.51 -15.95
N LEU A 366 8.61 -20.31 -17.13
CA LEU A 366 7.32 -19.62 -17.25
C LEU A 366 6.20 -20.32 -16.46
N LYS A 367 6.20 -21.66 -16.45
CA LYS A 367 5.20 -22.44 -15.71
C LYS A 367 5.29 -22.18 -14.21
N GLY A 368 6.50 -22.18 -13.65
CA GLY A 368 6.73 -21.83 -12.25
C GLY A 368 6.36 -20.37 -11.96
N LEU A 369 6.68 -19.47 -12.89
CA LEU A 369 6.47 -18.03 -12.75
C LEU A 369 4.97 -17.69 -12.65
N SER A 370 4.13 -18.28 -13.50
CA SER A 370 2.67 -18.04 -13.51
C SER A 370 2.00 -18.32 -12.16
N ARG A 371 2.50 -19.32 -11.41
CA ARG A 371 1.99 -19.67 -10.08
C ARG A 371 2.49 -18.72 -9.00
N LYS A 372 3.71 -18.19 -9.14
CA LYS A 372 4.33 -17.33 -8.13
C LYS A 372 3.86 -15.89 -8.23
N LEU A 373 3.69 -15.33 -9.44
CA LEU A 373 3.38 -13.90 -9.63
C LEU A 373 2.15 -13.38 -8.86
N PRO A 374 1.05 -14.15 -8.73
CA PRO A 374 -0.09 -13.75 -7.89
C PRO A 374 0.25 -13.57 -6.40
N HIS A 375 1.46 -13.90 -5.94
CA HIS A 375 1.89 -13.65 -4.55
C HIS A 375 2.79 -12.40 -4.42
N TYR A 376 3.18 -11.76 -5.53
CA TYR A 376 4.12 -10.64 -5.55
C TYR A 376 3.47 -9.28 -5.90
N HIS A 377 2.15 -9.19 -5.70
CA HIS A 377 1.30 -8.01 -5.84
C HIS A 377 2.00 -6.63 -5.79
N LYS A 378 2.70 -6.33 -4.69
CA LYS A 378 3.23 -4.98 -4.40
C LYS A 378 4.52 -4.62 -5.14
N TYR A 379 5.17 -5.57 -5.79
CA TYR A 379 6.51 -5.37 -6.34
C TYR A 379 6.45 -4.81 -7.76
N SER A 380 7.37 -3.89 -8.03
CA SER A 380 7.56 -3.28 -9.34
C SER A 380 8.51 -4.07 -10.23
N TYR A 381 9.45 -4.79 -9.60
CA TYR A 381 10.31 -5.73 -10.29
C TYR A 381 10.55 -6.99 -9.48
N LEU A 382 10.78 -8.08 -10.20
CA LEU A 382 11.17 -9.37 -9.67
C LEU A 382 12.23 -9.98 -10.58
N ALA A 383 13.14 -10.72 -9.96
CA ALA A 383 14.01 -11.64 -10.67
C ALA A 383 13.99 -12.99 -9.97
N PHE A 384 13.95 -14.03 -10.78
CA PHE A 384 13.97 -15.41 -10.35
C PHE A 384 15.08 -16.17 -11.05
N ARG A 385 15.64 -17.18 -10.39
CA ARG A 385 16.67 -18.07 -10.92
C ARG A 385 16.14 -19.49 -11.07
N GLY A 386 16.50 -20.15 -12.17
CA GLY A 386 16.17 -21.55 -12.45
C GLY A 386 14.73 -21.78 -12.93
N ASP A 387 14.46 -23.02 -13.32
CA ASP A 387 13.15 -23.48 -13.82
C ASP A 387 12.10 -23.58 -12.70
N GLU A 388 12.54 -23.85 -11.48
CA GLU A 388 11.76 -23.61 -10.25
C GLU A 388 12.12 -22.22 -9.73
N PRO A 389 11.36 -21.17 -10.07
CA PRO A 389 11.82 -19.78 -9.95
C PRO A 389 12.11 -19.39 -8.51
N GLU A 390 13.37 -19.45 -8.08
CA GLU A 390 13.83 -18.98 -6.78
C GLU A 390 13.94 -17.45 -6.81
N ASN A 391 13.30 -16.73 -5.89
CA ASN A 391 13.35 -15.27 -5.91
C ASN A 391 14.74 -14.77 -5.49
N ILE A 392 15.43 -14.07 -6.39
CA ILE A 392 16.77 -13.52 -6.15
C ILE A 392 16.77 -11.99 -6.06
N ALA A 393 15.75 -11.33 -6.61
CA ALA A 393 15.57 -9.90 -6.48
C ALA A 393 14.07 -9.55 -6.45
N LYS A 394 13.73 -8.54 -5.66
CA LYS A 394 12.40 -7.94 -5.63
C LYS A 394 12.50 -6.53 -5.08
N GLY A 395 11.69 -5.62 -5.60
CA GLY A 395 11.60 -4.27 -5.05
C GLY A 395 10.49 -3.45 -5.69
N ARG A 396 10.39 -2.20 -5.23
CA ARG A 396 9.44 -1.21 -5.73
C ARG A 396 10.22 -0.06 -6.36
N TRP A 397 9.68 0.52 -7.42
CA TRP A 397 10.25 1.76 -7.95
C TRP A 397 10.02 2.90 -6.96
N PRO A 398 10.91 3.91 -6.93
CA PRO A 398 10.62 5.14 -6.24
C PRO A 398 9.40 5.84 -6.88
N VAL A 399 8.62 6.53 -6.06
CA VAL A 399 7.61 7.48 -6.55
C VAL A 399 8.37 8.73 -7.01
N THR A 400 8.42 8.94 -8.32
CA THR A 400 9.21 10.03 -8.93
C THR A 400 8.40 11.28 -9.21
N ASP A 401 7.08 11.16 -9.23
CA ASP A 401 6.16 12.22 -9.59
C ASP A 401 4.87 11.98 -8.80
N SER A 402 4.55 12.86 -7.86
CA SER A 402 3.39 12.73 -6.98
C SER A 402 2.63 14.05 -7.04
N PRO A 403 1.32 14.07 -7.37
CA PRO A 403 0.52 15.29 -7.30
C PRO A 403 0.38 15.83 -5.87
N MET A 404 0.77 15.04 -4.86
CA MET A 404 0.83 15.44 -3.46
C MET A 404 2.19 16.05 -3.07
N THR A 405 3.15 16.11 -4.00
CA THR A 405 4.45 16.77 -3.82
C THR A 405 4.57 17.93 -4.80
N VAL A 406 4.86 19.13 -4.31
CA VAL A 406 5.10 20.29 -5.16
C VAL A 406 6.48 20.86 -4.89
N PHE A 407 7.28 20.95 -5.96
CA PHE A 407 8.57 21.60 -5.97
C PHE A 407 8.42 23.08 -6.31
N LEU A 408 8.97 23.95 -5.47
CA LEU A 408 8.93 25.40 -5.68
C LEU A 408 10.17 25.83 -6.48
N GLU A 409 9.98 26.81 -7.37
CA GLU A 409 11.05 27.33 -8.21
C GLU A 409 12.20 27.91 -7.39
N ASP A 410 13.44 27.82 -7.91
CA ASP A 410 14.57 28.55 -7.37
C ASP A 410 14.44 30.07 -7.63
N LYS A 411 15.38 30.86 -7.11
CA LYS A 411 15.40 32.33 -7.31
C LYS A 411 15.51 32.76 -8.79
N ARG A 412 15.76 31.82 -9.71
CA ARG A 412 15.88 32.03 -11.16
C ARG A 412 14.68 31.45 -11.93
N GLY A 413 13.66 30.95 -11.25
CA GLY A 413 12.47 30.37 -11.88
C GLY A 413 12.64 28.91 -12.35
N ILE A 414 13.67 28.20 -11.88
CA ILE A 414 13.93 26.80 -12.29
C ILE A 414 13.34 25.83 -11.25
N PRO A 415 12.48 24.87 -11.63
CA PRO A 415 11.97 23.85 -10.72
C PRO A 415 13.12 23.04 -10.09
N LEU A 416 13.14 23.01 -8.76
CA LEU A 416 14.17 22.30 -8.00
C LEU A 416 13.72 20.85 -7.72
N SER A 417 14.46 19.85 -8.19
CA SER A 417 14.29 18.47 -7.70
C SER A 417 15.10 18.27 -6.42
N VAL A 418 14.53 18.67 -5.27
CA VAL A 418 15.18 18.60 -3.95
C VAL A 418 14.61 17.45 -3.13
N GLU A 419 15.48 16.68 -2.46
CA GLU A 419 15.04 15.64 -1.54
C GLU A 419 14.21 16.23 -0.39
N MET A 420 13.25 15.46 0.12
CA MET A 420 12.46 15.88 1.27
C MET A 420 13.36 16.02 2.50
N GLY A 421 13.19 17.11 3.24
CA GLY A 421 13.80 17.27 4.55
C GLY A 421 13.41 16.11 5.48
N LYS A 422 14.27 15.79 6.45
CA LYS A 422 14.02 14.71 7.40
C LYS A 422 12.73 14.99 8.16
N LEU A 423 11.85 13.99 8.22
CA LEU A 423 10.64 14.01 9.03
C LEU A 423 10.95 13.60 10.46
N ASN A 424 10.14 14.07 11.41
CA ASN A 424 10.18 13.58 12.78
C ASN A 424 9.93 12.06 12.80
N GLN A 425 10.80 11.33 13.50
CA GLN A 425 10.63 9.89 13.63
C GLN A 425 9.38 9.57 14.47
N ARG A 426 8.48 8.78 13.88
CA ARG A 426 7.31 8.25 14.59
C ARG A 426 7.72 7.11 15.52
N LYS A 427 7.24 7.15 16.76
CA LYS A 427 7.38 6.04 17.69
C LYS A 427 6.29 4.99 17.41
N PRO A 428 6.63 3.70 17.30
CA PRO A 428 5.64 2.65 17.19
C PRO A 428 4.69 2.63 18.40
N LEU A 429 3.42 2.22 18.21
CA LEU A 429 2.41 2.20 19.30
C LEU A 429 2.88 1.41 20.52
N ALA A 430 3.56 0.31 20.25
CA ALA A 430 4.26 -0.50 21.22
C ALA A 430 5.55 -0.98 20.59
N ILE A 431 6.59 -1.15 21.40
CA ILE A 431 7.85 -1.78 21.00
C ILE A 431 7.83 -3.19 21.58
N ALA A 432 8.15 -4.19 20.77
CA ALA A 432 8.34 -5.54 21.29
C ALA A 432 9.44 -5.49 22.36
N ALA A 433 9.15 -5.94 23.58
CA ALA A 433 10.23 -6.17 24.55
C ALA A 433 11.25 -7.10 23.89
N ASN A 434 12.55 -6.79 24.01
CA ASN A 434 13.64 -7.68 23.61
C ASN A 434 13.47 -8.99 24.37
N SER A 435 12.73 -9.94 23.78
CA SER A 435 12.17 -11.07 24.51
C SER A 435 12.51 -12.40 23.86
N TYR A 436 13.27 -12.40 22.75
CA TYR A 436 13.78 -13.64 22.15
C TYR A 436 14.61 -14.47 23.14
N ASP A 437 15.46 -13.82 23.95
CA ASP A 437 16.25 -14.52 24.97
C ASP A 437 15.40 -14.99 26.16
N PHE A 438 14.35 -14.23 26.51
CA PHE A 438 13.47 -14.56 27.65
C PHE A 438 12.42 -15.64 27.33
N TYR A 439 12.05 -15.82 26.05
CA TYR A 439 11.03 -16.80 25.64
C TYR A 439 11.61 -18.17 25.28
N SER A 440 12.84 -18.28 24.79
CA SER A 440 13.38 -19.59 24.37
C SER A 440 13.52 -20.54 25.56
N GLU A 441 14.12 -20.08 26.66
CA GLU A 441 14.24 -20.87 27.89
C GLU A 441 12.88 -21.19 28.50
N LYS A 442 11.98 -20.20 28.57
CA LYS A 442 10.64 -20.37 29.16
C LYS A 442 9.73 -21.29 28.33
N VAL A 443 9.82 -21.22 27.00
CA VAL A 443 9.11 -22.14 26.10
C VAL A 443 9.68 -23.54 26.23
N MET A 444 11.00 -23.70 26.32
CA MET A 444 11.64 -25.00 26.55
C MET A 444 11.27 -25.58 27.93
N GLU A 445 11.24 -24.75 28.97
CA GLU A 445 10.81 -25.12 30.31
C GLU A 445 9.34 -25.56 30.32
N THR A 446 8.46 -24.76 29.74
CA THR A 446 7.03 -25.09 29.61
C THR A 446 6.82 -26.36 28.79
N THR A 447 7.55 -26.53 27.69
CA THR A 447 7.49 -27.74 26.85
C THR A 447 7.97 -28.97 27.61
N ARG A 448 9.06 -28.86 28.37
CA ARG A 448 9.55 -29.96 29.24
C ARG A 448 8.54 -30.33 30.32
N PHE A 449 7.90 -29.33 30.94
CA PHE A 449 6.86 -29.56 31.94
C PHE A 449 5.63 -30.24 31.34
N LEU A 450 5.11 -29.74 30.20
CA LEU A 450 3.94 -30.33 29.54
C LEU A 450 4.20 -31.72 28.96
N ALA A 451 5.46 -32.05 28.66
CA ALA A 451 5.87 -33.35 28.15
C ALA A 451 6.36 -34.31 29.26
N SER A 452 6.38 -33.89 30.53
CA SER A 452 6.72 -34.77 31.65
C SER A 452 5.50 -35.59 32.10
N ASP A 453 5.72 -36.56 32.99
CA ASP A 453 4.64 -37.33 33.62
C ASP A 453 3.90 -36.52 34.71
N GLU A 454 4.42 -35.36 35.14
CA GLU A 454 3.84 -34.55 36.23
C GLU A 454 2.42 -34.03 35.97
N PRO A 455 2.08 -33.50 34.78
CA PRO A 455 0.72 -33.07 34.48
C PRO A 455 -0.21 -34.22 34.05
N GLN A 456 0.25 -35.47 33.99
CA GLN A 456 -0.55 -36.58 33.50
C GLN A 456 -1.80 -36.78 34.38
N GLY A 457 -2.98 -36.64 33.78
CA GLY A 457 -4.27 -36.75 34.50
C GLY A 457 -4.71 -35.49 35.26
N LYS A 458 -3.96 -34.38 35.18
CA LYS A 458 -4.34 -33.10 35.79
C LYS A 458 -4.98 -32.15 34.75
N SER A 459 -6.10 -31.52 35.10
CA SER A 459 -6.73 -30.46 34.28
C SER A 459 -6.23 -29.08 34.69
N LEU A 460 -6.22 -28.12 33.77
CA LEU A 460 -5.93 -26.71 34.08
C LEU A 460 -6.78 -26.23 35.28
N GLY A 461 -6.11 -25.84 36.38
CA GLY A 461 -6.75 -25.38 37.62
C GLY A 461 -6.96 -26.43 38.70
N SER A 462 -6.49 -27.68 38.51
CA SER A 462 -6.41 -28.65 39.61
C SER A 462 -5.41 -28.16 40.66
N LYS A 463 -5.86 -27.97 41.90
CA LYS A 463 -4.96 -27.75 43.05
C LYS A 463 -4.30 -29.08 43.40
N ASP A 464 -3.01 -29.02 43.71
CA ASP A 464 -2.23 -30.17 44.20
C ASP A 464 -2.81 -30.79 45.46
#